data_AF-A0A962ECD9-F1
#
_entry.id   AF-A0A962ECD9-F1
#
_cell.length_a   1.000
_cell.length_b   1.000
_cell.length_c   1.000
_cell.angle_alpha   90.00
_cell.angle_beta   90.00
_cell.angle_gamma   90.00
#
_symmetry.space_group_name_H-M   'P 1'
#
loop_
_entity.id
_entity.type
_entity.pdbx_description
1 polymer ?
#
loop_
_entity_poly.entity_id
_entity_poly.type
_entity_poly.pdbx_seq_one_letter_code
_entity_poly.pdbx_strand_id
1 'polypeptide(L)'
;PQPEPAPVEPVAATREELSLDLPDIDFANMAEPELDRASLEAGSPAPNVDDELGDLGVFGDDAVATKLDLARAYMDMGDPDGARSMLEEVIGEGNTEQKDEARKLLDGLR
;
A
#
# COMPACT_ATOMS: atom_id res chain seq x y z
N PRO A 1 -31.59 30.79 32.40
CA PRO A 1 -30.38 30.23 33.03
C PRO A 1 -30.13 28.80 32.54
N GLN A 2 -29.18 28.65 31.62
CA GLN A 2 -28.73 27.32 31.18
C GLN A 2 -27.86 26.70 32.29
N PRO A 3 -27.94 25.39 32.54
CA PRO A 3 -27.04 24.73 33.48
C PRO A 3 -25.61 24.77 32.92
N GLU A 4 -24.64 25.14 33.76
CA GLU A 4 -23.22 25.07 33.41
C GLU A 4 -22.81 23.62 33.13
N PRO A 5 -21.97 23.35 32.11
CA PRO A 5 -21.47 22.01 31.86
C PRO A 5 -20.50 21.61 32.97
N ALA A 6 -20.68 20.40 33.51
CA ALA A 6 -19.79 19.81 34.51
C ALA A 6 -18.35 19.67 33.96
N PRO A 7 -17.31 19.75 34.82
CA PRO A 7 -15.93 19.53 34.39
C PRO A 7 -15.77 18.08 33.94
N VAL A 8 -15.38 17.88 32.69
CA VAL A 8 -14.97 16.57 32.17
C VAL A 8 -13.59 16.25 32.74
N GLU A 9 -13.53 15.31 33.69
CA GLU A 9 -12.25 14.79 34.17
C GLU A 9 -11.51 14.13 33.01
N PRO A 10 -10.17 14.29 32.89
CA PRO A 10 -9.41 13.64 31.84
C PRO A 10 -9.54 12.13 32.03
N VAL A 11 -10.12 11.46 31.04
CA VAL A 11 -10.12 10.00 30.96
C VAL A 11 -8.65 9.59 30.89
N ALA A 12 -8.14 9.06 32.00
CA ALA A 12 -6.80 8.50 32.06
C ALA A 12 -6.71 7.41 31.01
N ALA A 13 -6.08 7.71 29.88
CA ALA A 13 -5.69 6.72 28.91
C ALA A 13 -4.70 5.79 29.61
N THR A 14 -5.19 4.65 30.08
CA THR A 14 -4.36 3.52 30.45
C THR A 14 -3.67 3.07 29.18
N ARG A 15 -2.50 3.64 28.91
CA ARG A 15 -1.51 3.12 27.99
C ARG A 15 -1.12 1.76 28.56
N GLU A 16 -1.83 0.72 28.15
CA GLU A 16 -1.30 -0.63 28.26
C GLU A 16 0.02 -0.62 27.49
N GLU A 17 1.11 -0.58 28.25
CA GLU A 17 2.46 -0.61 27.72
C GLU A 17 2.62 -1.99 27.10
N LEU A 18 2.48 -2.03 25.78
CA LEU A 18 2.80 -3.17 24.95
C LEU A 18 4.28 -3.50 25.20
N SER A 19 4.55 -4.42 26.13
CA SER A 19 5.87 -4.97 26.39
C SER A 19 6.25 -5.85 25.21
N LEU A 20 6.75 -5.22 24.15
CA LEU A 20 7.41 -5.88 23.05
C LEU A 20 8.71 -6.47 23.59
N ASP A 21 8.71 -7.78 23.84
CA ASP A 21 9.91 -8.57 24.10
C ASP A 21 10.70 -8.66 22.79
N LEU A 22 11.47 -7.61 22.52
CA LEU A 22 12.41 -7.55 21.41
C LEU A 22 13.70 -8.22 21.87
N PRO A 23 14.28 -9.16 21.09
CA PRO A 23 15.61 -9.67 21.41
C PRO A 23 16.61 -8.52 21.43
N ASP A 24 17.56 -8.56 22.37
CA ASP A 24 18.72 -7.65 22.39
C ASP A 24 19.54 -7.85 21.11
N ILE A 25 19.20 -7.08 20.07
CA ILE A 25 19.99 -7.00 18.85
C ILE A 25 21.27 -6.25 19.23
N ASP A 26 22.36 -7.01 19.43
CA ASP A 26 23.69 -6.45 19.64
C ASP A 26 24.24 -5.91 18.31
N PHE A 27 23.87 -4.67 17.99
CA PHE A 27 24.35 -3.95 16.80
C PHE A 27 25.88 -3.82 16.76
N ALA A 28 26.58 -3.98 17.89
CA ALA A 28 28.04 -3.93 17.93
C ALA A 28 28.69 -5.24 17.45
N ASN A 29 27.93 -6.32 17.35
CA ASN A 29 28.40 -7.64 16.92
C ASN A 29 27.66 -8.16 15.67
N MET A 30 26.93 -7.27 14.99
CA MET A 30 26.41 -7.55 13.65
C MET A 30 27.61 -7.50 12.70
N ALA A 31 28.07 -8.67 12.27
CA ALA A 31 29.05 -8.77 11.20
C ALA A 31 28.54 -7.94 10.02
N GLU A 32 29.26 -6.87 9.69
CA GLU A 32 28.97 -6.09 8.50
C GLU A 32 28.95 -7.08 7.32
N PRO A 33 27.89 -7.09 6.48
CA PRO A 33 27.99 -7.81 5.23
C PRO A 33 29.13 -7.16 4.47
N GLU A 34 30.26 -7.87 4.34
CA GLU A 34 31.34 -7.51 3.41
C GLU A 34 30.73 -7.51 2.01
N LEU A 35 30.15 -6.37 1.63
CA LEU A 35 29.77 -6.10 0.25
C LEU A 35 31.09 -6.07 -0.51
N ASP A 36 31.42 -7.17 -1.16
CA ASP A 36 32.62 -7.35 -1.96
C ASP A 36 32.57 -6.34 -3.13
N ARG A 37 33.13 -5.15 -2.88
CA ARG A 37 33.09 -3.99 -3.80
C ARG A 37 33.95 -4.22 -5.05
N ALA A 38 34.63 -5.37 -5.14
CA ALA A 38 35.50 -5.73 -6.25
C ALA A 38 34.74 -6.28 -7.47
N SER A 39 33.42 -6.49 -7.39
CA SER A 39 32.61 -6.92 -8.55
C SER A 39 31.95 -5.77 -9.33
N LEU A 40 32.29 -4.51 -9.05
CA LEU A 40 31.70 -3.33 -9.70
C LEU A 40 32.43 -2.87 -10.99
N GLU A 41 33.43 -3.62 -11.47
CA GLU A 41 34.04 -3.42 -12.80
C GLU A 41 33.57 -4.50 -13.79
N ALA A 42 32.26 -4.55 -14.02
CA ALA A 42 31.67 -5.05 -15.24
C ALA A 42 30.31 -4.37 -15.37
N GLY A 43 30.05 -3.70 -16.49
CA GLY A 43 28.83 -2.96 -16.72
C GLY A 43 27.59 -3.85 -16.67
N SER A 44 27.02 -4.00 -15.48
CA SER A 44 25.70 -4.58 -15.26
C SER A 44 24.76 -3.46 -14.83
N PRO A 45 23.61 -3.27 -15.50
CA PRO A 45 22.60 -2.35 -15.02
C PRO A 45 22.21 -2.77 -13.59
N ALA A 46 21.98 -1.80 -12.72
CA ALA A 46 21.37 -2.06 -11.43
C ALA A 46 20.14 -2.97 -11.63
N PRO A 47 19.93 -4.01 -10.81
CA PRO A 47 18.66 -4.71 -10.84
C PRO A 47 17.59 -3.69 -10.46
N ASN A 48 16.82 -3.25 -11.45
CA ASN A 48 15.59 -2.51 -11.22
C ASN A 48 14.67 -3.50 -10.51
N VAL A 49 14.64 -3.45 -9.18
CA VAL A 49 13.72 -4.25 -8.35
C VAL A 49 12.24 -3.90 -8.61
N ASP A 50 11.98 -2.92 -9.47
CA ASP A 50 10.65 -2.57 -10.00
C ASP A 50 10.21 -3.51 -11.13
N ASP A 51 11.15 -4.13 -11.86
CA ASP A 51 10.86 -4.97 -13.03
C ASP A 51 10.59 -6.46 -12.66
N GLU A 52 11.03 -6.91 -11.48
CA GLU A 52 10.88 -8.32 -11.06
C GLU A 52 9.61 -8.58 -10.23
N LEU A 53 8.86 -7.54 -9.84
CA LEU A 53 7.53 -7.71 -9.23
C LEU A 53 6.42 -7.88 -10.29
N GLY A 54 6.72 -7.66 -11.57
CA GLY A 54 5.78 -7.81 -12.69
C GLY A 54 5.64 -9.24 -13.23
N ASP A 55 6.57 -10.15 -12.93
CA ASP A 55 6.60 -11.51 -13.51
C ASP A 55 5.83 -12.55 -12.69
N LEU A 56 5.53 -12.24 -11.43
CA LEU A 56 4.70 -13.11 -10.60
C LEU A 56 3.23 -12.73 -10.82
N GLY A 57 2.64 -13.20 -11.94
CA GLY A 57 1.23 -12.95 -12.31
C GLY A 57 0.17 -13.26 -11.23
N VAL A 58 0.56 -13.81 -10.08
CA VAL A 58 -0.25 -13.97 -8.87
C VAL A 58 -0.38 -12.66 -8.06
N PHE A 59 0.67 -11.83 -7.98
CA PHE A 59 0.62 -10.56 -7.24
C PHE A 59 -0.02 -9.44 -8.07
N GLY A 60 0.05 -9.53 -9.41
CA GLY A 60 -0.61 -8.57 -10.30
C GLY A 60 -2.14 -8.65 -10.19
N ASP A 61 -2.70 -9.85 -10.16
CA ASP A 61 -4.15 -10.04 -10.01
C ASP A 61 -4.67 -9.50 -8.67
N ASP A 62 -3.97 -9.78 -7.56
CA ASP A 62 -4.34 -9.28 -6.22
C ASP A 62 -4.16 -7.76 -6.08
N ALA A 63 -3.10 -7.20 -6.68
CA ALA A 63 -2.87 -5.76 -6.72
C ALA A 63 -3.98 -5.05 -7.51
N VAL A 64 -4.35 -5.59 -8.68
CA VAL A 64 -5.43 -5.05 -9.51
C VAL A 64 -6.80 -5.16 -8.81
N ALA A 65 -7.06 -6.26 -8.11
CA ALA A 65 -8.28 -6.42 -7.31
C ALA A 65 -8.36 -5.32 -6.23
N THR A 66 -7.25 -5.03 -5.55
CA THR A 66 -7.16 -3.93 -4.59
C THR A 66 -7.42 -2.57 -5.24
N LYS A 67 -6.89 -2.33 -6.45
CA LYS A 67 -7.16 -1.09 -7.22
C LYS A 67 -8.65 -0.95 -7.58
N LEU A 68 -9.33 -2.03 -7.95
CA LEU A 68 -10.78 -2.03 -8.19
C LEU A 68 -11.57 -1.65 -6.93
N ASP A 69 -11.19 -2.16 -5.77
CA ASP A 69 -11.84 -1.82 -4.50
C ASP A 69 -11.59 -0.36 -4.10
N LEU A 70 -10.38 0.16 -4.30
CA LEU A 70 -10.07 1.58 -4.10
C LEU A 70 -10.90 2.47 -5.01
N ALA A 71 -11.02 2.12 -6.30
CA ALA A 71 -11.82 2.87 -7.25
C ALA A 71 -13.28 2.99 -6.78
N ARG A 72 -13.89 1.88 -6.29
CA ARG A 72 -15.24 1.90 -5.72
C ARG A 72 -15.33 2.83 -4.51
N ALA A 73 -14.35 2.78 -3.60
CA ALA A 73 -14.31 3.67 -2.46
C ALA A 73 -14.23 5.16 -2.86
N TYR A 74 -13.46 5.49 -3.91
CA TYR A 74 -13.43 6.85 -4.47
C TYR A 74 -14.80 7.27 -5.03
N MET A 75 -15.52 6.37 -5.71
CA MET A 75 -16.91 6.64 -6.16
C MET A 75 -17.84 6.93 -4.97
N ASP A 76 -17.75 6.12 -3.92
CA ASP A 76 -18.57 6.27 -2.71
C ASP A 76 -18.25 7.57 -1.95
N MET A 77 -16.99 8.02 -1.98
CA MET A 77 -16.56 9.30 -1.43
C MET A 77 -16.94 10.51 -2.31
N GLY A 78 -17.47 10.28 -3.52
CA GLY A 78 -17.85 11.35 -4.45
C GLY A 78 -16.66 11.96 -5.21
N ASP A 79 -15.56 11.21 -5.36
CA ASP A 79 -14.38 11.56 -6.15
C ASP A 79 -14.32 10.69 -7.43
N PRO A 80 -15.11 11.01 -8.47
CA PRO A 80 -15.14 10.24 -9.71
C PRO A 80 -13.84 10.36 -10.51
N ASP A 81 -13.09 11.46 -10.36
CA ASP A 81 -11.81 11.67 -11.04
C ASP A 81 -10.74 10.73 -10.47
N GLY A 82 -10.68 10.59 -9.14
CA GLY A 82 -9.82 9.60 -8.47
C GLY A 82 -10.18 8.16 -8.83
N ALA A 83 -11.47 7.83 -8.83
CA ALA A 83 -11.96 6.52 -9.24
C ALA A 83 -11.57 6.20 -10.69
N ARG A 84 -11.72 7.17 -11.60
CA ARG A 84 -11.37 7.00 -13.02
C ARG A 84 -9.89 6.69 -13.21
N SER A 85 -8.99 7.42 -12.54
CA SER A 85 -7.55 7.17 -12.64
C SER A 85 -7.21 5.73 -12.24
N MET A 86 -7.79 5.24 -11.13
CA MET A 86 -7.58 3.87 -10.67
C MET A 86 -8.14 2.84 -11.67
N LEU A 87 -9.31 3.08 -12.25
CA LEU A 87 -9.92 2.17 -13.24
C LEU A 87 -9.14 2.12 -14.57
N GLU A 88 -8.52 3.23 -14.98
CA GLU A 88 -7.66 3.26 -16.16
C GLU A 88 -6.38 2.42 -15.95
N GLU A 89 -5.81 2.43 -14.74
CA GLU A 89 -4.70 1.52 -14.37
C GLU A 89 -5.13 0.04 -14.40
N VAL A 90 -6.32 -0.28 -13.86
CA VAL A 90 -6.88 -1.65 -13.93
C VAL A 90 -7.04 -2.12 -15.37
N ILE A 91 -7.43 -1.23 -16.30
CA ILE A 91 -7.52 -1.58 -17.73
C ILE A 91 -6.15 -1.90 -18.33
N GLY A 92 -5.09 -1.23 -17.88
CA GLY A 92 -3.72 -1.50 -18.30
C GLY A 92 -3.21 -2.85 -17.78
N GLU A 93 -3.31 -3.06 -16.47
CA GLU A 93 -2.59 -4.10 -15.72
C GLU A 93 -3.42 -5.38 -15.47
N GLY A 94 -4.75 -5.29 -15.43
CA GLY A 94 -5.62 -6.40 -15.04
C GLY A 94 -5.75 -7.53 -16.04
N ASN A 95 -6.35 -8.63 -15.62
CA ASN A 95 -6.80 -9.69 -16.52
C ASN A 95 -8.12 -9.35 -17.22
N THR A 96 -8.58 -10.18 -18.16
CA THR A 96 -9.79 -9.93 -18.95
C THR A 96 -11.01 -9.60 -18.09
N GLU A 97 -11.23 -10.34 -17.00
CA GLU A 97 -12.39 -10.16 -16.12
C GLU A 97 -12.32 -8.81 -15.39
N GLN A 98 -11.15 -8.48 -14.85
CA GLN A 98 -10.89 -7.19 -14.17
C GLN A 98 -11.02 -6.00 -15.13
N LYS A 99 -10.52 -6.12 -16.37
CA LYS A 99 -10.67 -5.08 -17.39
C LYS A 99 -12.14 -4.85 -17.76
N ASP A 100 -12.92 -5.92 -17.90
CA ASP A 100 -14.35 -5.80 -18.20
C ASP A 100 -15.13 -5.20 -17.03
N GLU A 101 -14.76 -5.53 -15.80
CA GLU A 101 -15.32 -4.88 -14.61
C GLU A 101 -14.98 -3.39 -14.54
N ALA A 102 -13.71 -3.02 -14.77
CA ALA A 102 -13.30 -1.62 -14.77
C ALA A 102 -14.02 -0.80 -15.83
N ARG A 103 -14.24 -1.36 -17.04
CA ARG A 103 -15.03 -0.70 -18.09
C ARG A 103 -16.48 -0.45 -17.68
N LYS A 104 -17.12 -1.39 -16.98
CA LYS A 104 -18.49 -1.22 -16.47
C LYS A 104 -18.56 -0.09 -15.44
N LEU A 105 -17.57 -0.04 -14.54
CA LEU A 105 -17.48 1.02 -13.53
C LEU A 105 -17.24 2.39 -14.19
N LEU A 106 -16.36 2.47 -15.19
CA LEU A 106 -16.13 3.71 -15.97
C LEU A 106 -17.38 4.20 -16.70
N ASP A 107 -18.21 3.29 -17.22
CA ASP A 107 -19.46 3.68 -17.88
C ASP A 107 -20.49 4.22 -16.87
N GLY A 108 -20.45 3.72 -15.63
CA GLY A 108 -21.27 4.22 -14.51
C GLY A 108 -20.82 5.58 -13.96
N LEU A 109 -19.62 6.04 -14.29
CA LEU A 109 -19.07 7.35 -13.89
C LEU A 109 -19.46 8.49 -14.84
N ARG A 110 -20.20 8.19 -15.91
CA ARG A 110 -20.51 9.09 -17.01
C ARG A 110 -21.76 9.96 -16.81
#